data_AF-A0A9E2XX28-F1
#
_entry.id   AF-A0A9E2XX28-F1
#
_cell.length_a   1.000
_cell.length_b   1.000
_cell.length_c   1.000
_cell.angle_alpha   90.00
_cell.angle_beta   90.00
_cell.angle_gamma   90.00
#
_symmetry.space_group_name_H-M   'P 1'
#
loop_
_entity.id
_entity.type
_entity.pdbx_description
1 polymer ?
#
loop_
_entity_poly.entity_id
_entity_poly.type
_entity_poly.pdbx_seq_one_letter_code
_entity_poly.pdbx_strand_id
1 'polypeptide(L)'
;MTPLLEVEGLKKHFPIHTGVFSRVSGQVYAVDGISFHIHRGETLGLVGESGCGKSTAGRTLLKLLEPTGGKIRVRGEDITDLDQERMLPYRRQ
;
A
#
# COMPACT_ATOMS: atom_id res chain seq x y z
N MET A 1 22.11 -7.45 -1.02
CA MET A 1 22.01 -6.00 -0.74
C MET A 1 20.58 -5.71 -0.33
N THR A 2 20.34 -5.16 0.86
CA THR A 2 18.97 -4.90 1.33
C THR A 2 18.30 -3.83 0.47
N PRO A 3 17.10 -4.07 -0.09
CA PRO A 3 16.35 -3.04 -0.82
C PRO A 3 16.05 -1.82 0.05
N LEU A 4 15.90 -0.65 -0.58
CA LEU A 4 15.43 0.54 0.13
C LEU A 4 13.94 0.39 0.50
N LEU A 5 13.15 -0.14 -0.44
CA LEU A 5 11.75 -0.48 -0.25
C LEU A 5 11.54 -1.93 -0.71
N GLU A 6 10.85 -2.72 0.09
CA GLU A 6 10.37 -4.05 -0.28
C GLU A 6 8.88 -4.13 0.02
N VAL A 7 8.12 -4.60 -0.95
CA VAL A 7 6.66 -4.71 -0.90
C VAL A 7 6.30 -6.15 -1.24
N GLU A 8 5.55 -6.79 -0.35
CA GLU A 8 5.22 -8.21 -0.46
C GLU A 8 3.69 -8.38 -0.34
N GLY A 9 3.05 -8.77 -1.44
CA GLY A 9 1.63 -9.10 -1.46
C GLY A 9 0.72 -7.96 -1.02
N LEU A 10 1.07 -6.71 -1.32
CA LEU A 10 0.32 -5.54 -0.88
C LEU A 10 -1.12 -5.58 -1.39
N LYS A 11 -2.07 -5.36 -0.48
CA LYS A 11 -3.51 -5.32 -0.78
C LYS A 11 -4.12 -4.04 -0.25
N LYS A 12 -5.06 -3.49 -1.03
CA LYS A 12 -5.99 -2.46 -0.60
C LYS A 12 -7.35 -2.73 -1.20
N HIS A 13 -8.25 -3.25 -0.38
CA HIS A 13 -9.64 -3.49 -0.74
C HIS A 13 -10.55 -2.47 -0.06
N PHE A 14 -11.60 -2.04 -0.76
CA PHE A 14 -12.59 -1.10 -0.24
C PHE A 14 -13.96 -1.76 -0.16
N PRO A 15 -14.63 -1.76 1.01
CA PRO A 15 -15.94 -2.36 1.14
C PRO A 15 -16.99 -1.56 0.36
N ILE A 16 -17.88 -2.28 -0.32
CA ILE A 16 -19.08 -1.72 -0.93
C ILE A 16 -20.23 -1.94 0.04
N HIS A 17 -20.84 -0.84 0.48
CA HIS A 17 -21.97 -0.85 1.40
C HIS A 17 -23.28 -0.61 0.65
N THR A 18 -24.32 -1.38 0.95
CA THR A 18 -25.65 -1.23 0.33
C THR A 18 -26.79 -1.32 1.34
N GLY A 19 -27.94 -0.76 0.94
CA GLY A 19 -29.19 -0.76 1.72
C GLY A 19 -29.19 0.19 2.91
N VAL A 20 -30.36 0.30 3.55
CA VAL A 20 -30.60 1.22 4.69
C VAL A 20 -29.75 0.87 5.92
N PHE A 21 -29.29 -0.37 6.01
CA PHE A 21 -28.46 -0.87 7.12
C PHE A 21 -26.95 -0.91 6.81
N SER A 22 -26.50 -0.34 5.69
CA SER A 22 -25.07 -0.25 5.30
C SER A 22 -24.33 -1.60 5.36
N ARG A 23 -24.99 -2.68 4.93
CA ARG A 23 -24.36 -4.02 4.94
C ARG A 23 -23.29 -4.09 3.86
N VAL A 24 -22.17 -4.74 4.16
CA VAL A 24 -21.12 -4.99 3.18
C VAL A 24 -21.63 -6.03 2.18
N SER A 25 -21.76 -5.62 0.91
CA SER A 25 -22.26 -6.47 -0.17
C SER A 25 -21.19 -6.83 -1.20
N GLY A 26 -19.98 -6.29 -1.07
CA GLY A 26 -18.87 -6.57 -1.98
C GLY A 26 -17.60 -5.83 -1.59
N GLN A 27 -16.56 -5.99 -2.41
CA GLN A 27 -15.26 -5.34 -2.25
C GLN A 27 -14.77 -4.83 -3.60
N VAL A 28 -14.20 -3.62 -3.63
CA VAL A 28 -13.40 -3.13 -4.75
C VAL A 28 -11.93 -3.47 -4.48
N TYR A 29 -11.36 -4.32 -5.32
CA TYR A 29 -9.97 -4.77 -5.24
C TYR A 29 -9.03 -3.77 -5.92
N ALA A 30 -8.83 -2.61 -5.30
CA ALA A 30 -8.06 -1.52 -5.89
C ALA A 30 -6.55 -1.82 -5.97
N VAL A 31 -6.03 -2.63 -5.04
CA VAL A 31 -4.71 -3.26 -5.13
C VAL A 31 -4.86 -4.68 -4.60
N ASP A 32 -4.39 -5.68 -5.34
CA ASP A 32 -4.56 -7.07 -4.92
C ASP A 32 -3.31 -7.92 -5.15
N GLY A 33 -2.41 -7.90 -4.16
CA GLY A 33 -1.28 -8.82 -4.10
C GLY A 33 -0.07 -8.39 -4.94
N ILE A 34 0.20 -7.09 -5.06
CA ILE A 34 1.39 -6.62 -5.78
C ILE A 34 2.65 -6.81 -4.93
N SER A 35 3.73 -7.27 -5.56
CA SER A 35 5.04 -7.46 -4.92
C SER A 35 6.15 -6.89 -5.79
N PHE A 36 7.05 -6.10 -5.20
CA PHE A 36 8.20 -5.54 -5.87
C PHE A 36 9.22 -5.02 -4.84
N HIS A 37 10.43 -4.71 -5.30
CA HIS A 37 11.45 -4.04 -4.51
C HIS A 37 11.99 -2.84 -5.27
N ILE A 38 12.55 -1.87 -4.55
CA ILE A 38 13.26 -0.72 -5.10
C ILE A 38 14.60 -0.60 -4.38
N HIS A 39 15.69 -0.64 -5.12
CA HIS A 39 17.03 -0.40 -4.59
C HIS A 39 17.34 1.09 -4.46
N ARG A 40 18.37 1.42 -3.67
CA ARG A 40 18.83 2.81 -3.56
C ARG A 40 19.32 3.30 -4.94
N GLY A 41 18.78 4.44 -5.38
CA GLY A 41 19.10 5.03 -6.69
C GLY A 41 18.27 4.50 -7.86
N GLU A 42 17.39 3.52 -7.61
CA GLU A 42 16.47 3.00 -8.61
C GLU A 42 15.20 3.87 -8.69
N THR A 43 14.67 4.02 -9.90
CA THR A 43 13.37 4.66 -10.14
C THR A 43 12.40 3.62 -10.69
N LEU A 44 11.26 3.42 -10.02
CA LEU A 44 10.18 2.56 -10.50
C LEU A 44 9.01 3.41 -10.99
N GLY A 45 8.60 3.19 -12.25
CA GLY A 45 7.40 3.79 -12.83
C GLY A 45 6.21 2.84 -12.79
N LEU A 46 5.09 3.26 -12.20
CA LEU A 46 3.82 2.52 -12.23
C LEU A 46 2.88 3.15 -13.25
N VAL A 47 2.62 2.43 -14.34
CA VAL A 47 1.78 2.89 -15.48
C VAL A 47 0.55 2.00 -15.65
N GLY A 48 -0.48 2.53 -16.31
CA GLY A 48 -1.75 1.84 -16.54
C GLY A 48 -2.91 2.81 -16.74
N GLU A 49 -4.08 2.30 -17.13
CA GLU A 49 -5.28 3.08 -17.42
C GLU A 49 -5.86 3.83 -16.21
N SER A 50 -6.70 4.84 -16.46
CA SER A 50 -7.42 5.51 -15.38
C SER A 50 -8.25 4.49 -14.58
N GLY A 51 -8.20 4.57 -13.25
CA GLY A 51 -8.94 3.63 -12.38
C GLY A 51 -8.25 2.30 -12.07
N CYS A 52 -7.12 1.95 -12.70
CA CYS A 52 -6.45 0.65 -12.48
C CYS A 52 -5.72 0.50 -11.13
N GLY A 53 -5.90 1.43 -10.18
CA GLY A 53 -5.33 1.30 -8.83
C GLY A 53 -3.99 1.99 -8.55
N LYS A 54 -3.35 2.66 -9.52
CA LYS A 54 -2.02 3.30 -9.35
C LYS A 54 -1.93 4.25 -8.16
N SER A 55 -2.85 5.22 -8.10
CA SER A 55 -2.87 6.20 -7.01
C SER A 55 -3.22 5.56 -5.66
N THR A 56 -3.97 4.46 -5.67
CA THR A 56 -4.26 3.68 -4.46
C THR A 56 -3.01 2.95 -3.98
N ALA A 57 -2.27 2.29 -4.88
CA ALA A 57 -1.00 1.66 -4.56
C ALA A 57 -0.01 2.67 -3.97
N GLY A 58 0.21 3.80 -4.64
CA GLY A 58 1.09 4.87 -4.14
C GLY A 58 0.68 5.41 -2.77
N ARG A 59 -0.61 5.71 -2.55
CA ARG A 59 -1.10 6.19 -1.25
C ARG A 59 -1.00 5.13 -0.14
N THR A 60 -1.16 3.85 -0.48
CA THR A 60 -1.03 2.75 0.48
C THR A 60 0.44 2.56 0.88
N LEU A 61 1.37 2.63 -0.08
CA LEU A 61 2.81 2.59 0.16
C LEU A 61 3.30 3.75 1.04
N LEU A 62 2.76 4.95 0.83
CA LEU A 62 3.06 6.14 1.65
C LEU A 62 2.35 6.13 3.01
N LYS A 63 1.60 5.06 3.35
CA LYS A 63 0.81 4.96 4.58
C LYS A 63 -0.14 6.15 4.76
N LEU A 64 -0.72 6.63 3.65
CA LEU A 64 -1.87 7.56 3.63
C LEU A 64 -3.19 6.79 3.58
N LEU A 65 -3.14 5.53 3.16
CA LEU A 65 -4.20 4.54 3.28
C LEU A 65 -3.62 3.32 3.97
N GLU A 66 -4.34 2.79 4.96
CA GLU A 66 -3.92 1.53 5.59
C GLU A 66 -4.11 0.36 4.61
N PRO A 67 -3.08 -0.50 4.45
CA PRO A 67 -3.21 -1.71 3.64
C PRO A 67 -4.26 -2.64 4.28
N THR A 68 -4.97 -3.39 3.43
CA THR A 68 -5.83 -4.48 3.91
C THR A 68 -5.09 -5.80 4.02
N GLY A 69 -3.82 -5.84 3.59
CA GLY A 69 -2.93 -6.99 3.72
C GLY A 69 -1.60 -6.77 3.00
N GLY A 70 -0.69 -7.74 3.17
CA GLY A 70 0.68 -7.68 2.65
C GLY A 70 1.65 -7.05 3.65
N LYS A 71 2.88 -6.81 3.21
CA LYS A 71 3.96 -6.19 4.00
C LYS A 71 4.67 -5.10 3.24
N ILE A 72 5.07 -4.05 3.98
CA ILE A 72 5.89 -2.96 3.49
C ILE A 72 7.12 -2.87 4.39
N ARG A 73 8.31 -3.05 3.83
CA ARG A 73 9.58 -2.90 4.54
C ARG A 73 10.40 -1.76 3.96
N VAL A 74 10.92 -0.90 4.83
CA VAL A 74 11.85 0.18 4.46
C VAL A 74 13.21 -0.14 5.05
N ARG A 75 14.22 -0.31 4.20
CA ARG A 75 15.58 -0.72 4.61
C ARG A 75 15.61 -2.01 5.47
N GLY A 76 14.64 -2.91 5.24
CA GLY A 76 14.48 -4.16 5.98
C GLY A 76 13.61 -4.07 7.24
N GLU A 77 13.20 -2.87 7.67
CA GLU A 77 12.29 -2.71 8.81
C GLU A 77 10.83 -2.74 8.35
N ASP A 78 10.02 -3.59 8.97
CA ASP A 78 8.58 -3.71 8.67
C ASP A 78 7.82 -2.50 9.24
N ILE A 79 7.17 -1.74 8.35
CA ILE A 79 6.42 -0.55 8.69
C ILE A 79 4.90 -0.73 8.57
N THR A 80 4.44 -1.95 8.28
CA THR A 80 3.06 -2.24 7.86
C THR A 80 2.05 -1.82 8.90
N ASP A 81 2.33 -2.07 10.19
CA ASP A 81 1.42 -1.83 11.32
C ASP A 81 1.92 -0.74 12.27
N LEU A 82 2.82 0.12 11.78
CA LEU A 82 3.21 1.31 12.53
C LEU A 82 2.04 2.29 12.59
N ASP A 83 1.83 2.85 13.78
CA ASP A 83 0.93 3.97 14.00
C ASP A 83 1.53 5.28 13.47
N GLN A 84 0.75 6.36 13.53
CA GLN A 84 1.17 7.64 12.99
C GLN A 84 2.44 8.20 13.64
N GLU A 85 2.62 8.01 14.95
CA GLU A 85 3.77 8.53 15.69
C GLU A 85 5.04 7.79 15.27
N ARG A 86 5.00 6.45 15.24
CA ARG A 86 6.11 5.60 14.82
C ARG A 86 6.42 5.71 13.32
N MET A 87 5.48 6.20 12.51
CA MET A 87 5.72 6.49 11.08
C MET A 87 6.48 7.81 10.83
N LEU A 88 6.50 8.77 11.78
CA LEU A 88 7.11 10.08 11.57
C LEU A 88 8.60 10.04 11.15
N PRO A 89 9.46 9.19 11.76
CA PRO A 89 10.87 9.11 11.37
C PRO A 89 11.07 8.75 9.89
N TYR A 90 10.18 7.91 9.34
CA TYR A 90 10.23 7.44 7.96
C TYR A 90 9.76 8.48 6.93
N ARG A 91 9.04 9.52 7.36
CA ARG A 91 8.53 10.59 6.48
C ARG A 91 9.47 11.78 6.33
N ARG A 92 10.52 11.85 7.17
CA ARG A 92 11.45 12.99 7.25
C ARG A 92 12.79 12.74 6.53
N GLN A 93 13.00 11.53 6.02
CA GLN A 93 14.22 11.08 5.35
C GLN A 93 13.96 10.79 3.88
#